data_AF-A0A3N5NE60-F1
#
_entry.id   AF-A0A3N5NE60-F1
#
_cell.length_a   1.000
_cell.length_b   1.000
_cell.length_c   1.000
_cell.angle_alpha   90.00
_cell.angle_beta   90.00
_cell.angle_gamma   90.00
#
_symmetry.space_group_name_H-M   'P 1'
#
loop_
_entity.id
_entity.type
_entity.pdbx_description
1 polymer ?
#
loop_
_entity_poly.entity_id
_entity_poly.type
_entity_poly.pdbx_seq_one_letter_code
_entity_poly.pdbx_strand_id
1 'polypeptide(L)'
;MKVFLRILLTTAAAVCLAPAAMAQKAATGEWIKREPVKPDPSKVKVPPGYKVGVFKAGLDTPSSATVDKDGNLWVAISGVLLGSPEPDKIETAHVKIFDKDGKLLREVGKGTFTTVMNEIGYCAE
;
A
#
# COMPACT_ATOMS: atom_id res chain seq x y z
N MET A 1 -49.95 54.10 28.10
CA MET A 1 -51.16 53.87 27.28
C MET A 1 -50.71 53.55 25.86
N LYS A 2 -51.02 52.33 25.39
CA LYS A 2 -51.04 51.84 23.99
C LYS A 2 -49.76 51.95 23.11
N VAL A 3 -49.05 50.83 23.08
CA VAL A 3 -48.39 50.15 21.95
C VAL A 3 -48.79 50.66 20.54
N PHE A 4 -47.81 50.92 19.67
CA PHE A 4 -47.87 50.47 18.26
C PHE A 4 -46.47 50.12 17.72
N LEU A 5 -46.28 48.81 17.61
CA LEU A 5 -45.30 48.09 16.82
C LEU A 5 -45.61 48.26 15.33
N ARG A 6 -44.64 48.66 14.49
CA ARG A 6 -44.55 48.24 13.08
C ARG A 6 -43.09 48.06 12.65
N ILE A 7 -42.86 46.89 12.06
CA ILE A 7 -41.61 46.24 11.71
C ILE A 7 -41.43 46.35 10.17
N LEU A 8 -40.18 46.18 9.72
CA LEU A 8 -39.69 45.84 8.36
C LEU A 8 -39.50 47.04 7.41
N LEU A 9 -38.40 47.16 6.67
CA LEU A 9 -37.76 46.10 5.87
C LEU A 9 -36.25 46.42 5.68
N THR A 10 -35.36 45.61 6.27
CA THR A 10 -33.92 45.61 5.98
C THR A 10 -33.66 44.71 4.78
N THR A 11 -33.28 45.26 3.63
CA THR A 11 -32.72 44.47 2.53
C THR A 11 -31.23 44.23 2.80
N ALA A 12 -30.95 43.21 3.61
CA ALA A 12 -29.62 42.65 3.71
C ALA A 12 -29.32 41.88 2.41
N ALA A 13 -28.26 42.28 1.70
CA ALA A 13 -27.72 41.55 0.57
C ALA A 13 -27.21 40.18 1.04
N ALA A 14 -28.03 39.14 0.87
CA ALA A 14 -27.63 37.76 1.10
C ALA A 14 -27.05 37.16 -0.19
N VAL A 15 -25.87 37.61 -0.59
CA VAL A 15 -25.00 36.84 -1.48
C VAL A 15 -23.93 36.22 -0.61
N CYS A 16 -24.22 35.05 -0.05
CA CYS A 16 -23.21 34.20 0.55
C CYS A 16 -23.60 32.73 0.45
N LEU A 17 -22.77 32.01 -0.30
CA LEU A 17 -22.36 30.63 -0.04
C LEU A 17 -23.42 29.56 -0.36
N ALA A 18 -23.65 29.32 -1.65
CA ALA A 18 -23.88 27.94 -2.05
C ALA A 18 -22.60 27.15 -1.66
N PRO A 19 -22.67 26.11 -0.82
CA PRO A 19 -21.51 25.30 -0.50
C PRO A 19 -21.04 24.62 -1.79
N ALA A 20 -19.94 25.11 -2.36
CA ALA A 20 -19.16 24.43 -3.37
C ALA A 20 -18.45 23.24 -2.71
N ALA A 21 -19.19 22.16 -2.46
CA ALA A 21 -18.70 20.79 -2.29
C ALA A 21 -19.85 19.90 -1.78
N MET A 22 -20.82 19.59 -2.63
CA MET A 22 -21.29 18.21 -2.59
C MET A 22 -20.15 17.39 -3.19
N ALA A 23 -19.19 17.03 -2.34
CA ALA A 23 -18.28 15.94 -2.63
C ALA A 23 -19.17 14.74 -2.91
N GLN A 24 -19.42 14.47 -4.19
CA GLN A 24 -20.03 13.24 -4.63
C GLN A 24 -19.10 12.17 -4.08
N LYS A 25 -19.52 11.53 -2.97
CA LYS A 25 -18.78 10.43 -2.37
C LYS A 25 -18.64 9.45 -3.51
N ALA A 26 -17.45 9.40 -4.12
CA ALA A 26 -17.18 8.45 -5.17
C ALA A 26 -17.64 7.11 -4.60
N ALA A 27 -18.51 6.41 -5.31
CA ALA A 27 -18.84 5.04 -4.99
C ALA A 27 -17.57 4.23 -5.24
N THR A 28 -16.58 4.40 -4.36
CA THR A 28 -15.46 3.49 -4.26
C THR A 28 -16.13 2.18 -3.90
N GLY A 29 -16.03 1.19 -4.80
CA GLY A 29 -16.47 -0.17 -4.49
C GLY A 29 -15.88 -0.58 -3.14
N GLU A 30 -16.55 -1.50 -2.45
CA GLU A 30 -16.07 -2.00 -1.18
C GLU A 30 -14.63 -2.51 -1.36
N TRP A 31 -13.70 -2.03 -0.53
CA TRP A 31 -12.33 -2.49 -0.57
C TRP A 31 -12.30 -3.93 -0.10
N ILE A 32 -12.34 -4.86 -1.07
CA ILE A 32 -12.24 -6.28 -0.78
C ILE A 32 -10.83 -6.56 -0.26
N LYS A 33 -10.75 -7.08 0.97
CA LYS A 33 -9.49 -7.54 1.56
C LYS A 33 -8.81 -8.53 0.61
N ARG A 34 -7.58 -8.21 0.20
CA ARG A 34 -6.76 -9.17 -0.54
C ARG A 34 -6.12 -10.12 0.45
N GLU A 35 -6.45 -11.40 0.34
CA GLU A 35 -5.70 -12.44 1.05
C GLU A 35 -4.35 -12.64 0.34
N PRO A 36 -3.27 -12.88 1.10
CA PRO A 36 -1.99 -13.25 0.52
C PRO A 36 -2.16 -14.45 -0.41
N VAL A 37 -1.78 -14.28 -1.68
CA VAL A 37 -1.86 -15.36 -2.65
C VAL A 37 -0.89 -16.46 -2.24
N LYS A 38 -1.40 -17.68 -2.05
CA LYS A 38 -0.54 -18.87 -1.93
C LYS A 38 0.07 -19.17 -3.30
N PRO A 39 1.41 -19.09 -3.48
CA PRO A 39 2.02 -19.35 -4.78
C PRO A 39 1.77 -20.79 -5.23
N ASP A 40 1.41 -20.95 -6.51
CA ASP A 40 1.15 -22.25 -7.13
C ASP A 40 1.95 -22.37 -8.44
N PRO A 41 3.10 -23.06 -8.42
CA PRO A 41 3.96 -23.23 -9.59
C PRO A 41 3.28 -23.92 -10.77
N SER A 42 2.22 -24.73 -10.53
CA SER A 42 1.54 -25.47 -11.59
C SER A 42 0.80 -24.56 -12.58
N LYS A 43 0.52 -23.32 -12.18
CA LYS A 43 -0.14 -22.29 -13.00
C LYS A 43 0.83 -21.52 -13.89
N VAL A 44 2.14 -21.69 -13.71
CA VAL A 44 3.18 -20.97 -14.46
C VAL A 44 3.67 -21.82 -15.63
N LYS A 45 3.58 -21.28 -16.84
CA LYS A 45 4.16 -21.91 -18.04
C LYS A 45 5.60 -21.46 -18.21
N VAL A 46 6.52 -22.42 -18.36
CA VAL A 46 7.94 -22.16 -18.61
C VAL A 46 8.38 -22.85 -19.91
N PRO A 47 9.42 -22.34 -20.61
CA PRO A 47 9.95 -22.98 -21.80
C PRO A 47 10.48 -24.40 -21.54
N PRO A 48 10.62 -25.25 -22.58
CA PRO A 48 11.24 -26.57 -22.43
C PRO A 48 12.63 -26.48 -21.79
N GLY A 49 12.91 -27.40 -20.85
CA GLY A 49 14.18 -27.43 -20.10
C GLY A 49 14.19 -26.59 -18.81
N TYR A 50 13.21 -25.71 -18.60
CA TYR A 50 13.08 -24.91 -17.39
C TYR A 50 12.14 -25.57 -16.37
N LYS A 51 12.34 -25.23 -15.10
CA LYS A 51 11.45 -25.61 -13.99
C LYS A 51 11.09 -24.36 -13.20
N VAL A 52 9.91 -24.39 -12.61
CA VAL A 52 9.41 -23.35 -11.70
C VAL A 52 9.16 -23.96 -10.33
N GLY A 53 9.45 -23.20 -9.28
CA GLY A 53 9.23 -23.60 -7.90
C GLY A 53 8.98 -22.38 -7.02
N VAL A 54 8.48 -22.63 -5.81
CA VAL A 54 8.33 -21.57 -4.80
C VAL A 54 9.63 -21.46 -4.02
N PHE A 55 10.32 -20.33 -4.14
CA PHE A 55 11.50 -20.04 -3.33
C PHE A 55 11.13 -19.55 -1.92
N LYS A 56 10.20 -18.59 -1.85
CA LYS A 56 9.64 -18.07 -0.59
C LYS A 56 8.15 -17.76 -0.75
N ALA A 57 7.38 -18.02 0.30
CA ALA A 57 5.97 -17.67 0.41
C ALA A 57 5.70 -16.96 1.74
N GLY A 58 4.51 -16.34 1.85
CA GLY A 58 4.10 -15.63 3.07
C GLY A 58 4.82 -14.30 3.31
N LEU A 59 5.37 -13.70 2.25
CA LEU A 59 5.91 -12.35 2.32
C LEU A 59 4.75 -11.35 2.25
N ASP A 60 4.79 -10.34 3.10
CA ASP A 60 3.84 -9.26 3.07
C ASP A 60 4.27 -8.18 2.08
N THR A 61 3.36 -7.72 1.22
CA THR A 61 3.58 -6.67 0.20
C THR A 61 4.96 -6.65 -0.50
N PRO A 62 5.46 -7.78 -1.06
CA PRO A 62 6.73 -7.77 -1.79
C PRO A 62 6.61 -6.93 -3.07
N SER A 63 7.45 -5.91 -3.22
CA SER A 63 7.40 -4.96 -4.37
C SER A 63 8.53 -5.15 -5.37
N SER A 64 9.70 -5.60 -4.91
CA SER A 64 10.87 -5.82 -5.75
C SER A 64 11.77 -6.89 -5.15
N ALA A 65 12.55 -7.58 -5.97
CA ALA A 65 13.52 -8.55 -5.53
C ALA A 65 14.76 -8.59 -6.45
N THR A 66 15.91 -8.93 -5.89
CA THR A 66 17.18 -9.08 -6.60
C THR A 66 18.06 -10.13 -5.89
N VAL A 67 19.07 -10.63 -6.59
CA VAL A 67 19.98 -11.67 -6.07
C VAL A 67 21.39 -11.11 -6.04
N ASP A 68 22.10 -11.26 -4.93
CA ASP A 68 23.49 -10.83 -4.80
C ASP A 68 24.48 -11.87 -5.35
N LYS A 69 25.77 -11.49 -5.38
CA LYS A 69 26.87 -12.34 -5.88
C LYS A 69 27.04 -13.66 -5.11
N ASP A 70 26.57 -13.71 -3.86
CA ASP A 70 26.66 -14.89 -3.00
C ASP A 70 25.40 -15.77 -3.12
N GLY A 71 24.44 -15.38 -3.96
CA GLY A 71 23.21 -16.10 -4.22
C GLY A 71 22.10 -15.83 -3.20
N ASN A 72 22.21 -14.78 -2.38
CA ASN A 72 21.16 -14.42 -1.44
C ASN A 72 20.07 -13.60 -2.15
N LEU A 73 18.81 -13.88 -1.82
CA LEU A 73 17.65 -13.16 -2.31
C LEU A 73 17.35 -11.95 -1.41
N TRP A 74 17.38 -10.76 -1.98
CA TRP A 74 16.97 -9.51 -1.35
C TRP A 74 15.57 -9.16 -1.83
N VAL A 75 14.64 -8.89 -0.91
CA VAL A 75 13.24 -8.56 -1.21
C VAL A 75 12.84 -7.27 -0.51
N ALA A 76 12.29 -6.33 -1.28
CA ALA A 76 11.68 -5.12 -0.74
C ALA A 76 10.26 -5.43 -0.29
N ILE A 77 9.99 -5.09 0.96
CA ILE A 77 8.65 -5.06 1.54
C ILE A 77 8.17 -3.61 1.43
N SER A 78 7.09 -3.40 0.68
CA SER A 78 6.58 -2.05 0.38
C SER A 78 6.00 -1.37 1.60
N GLY A 79 5.33 -2.16 2.45
CA GLY A 79 4.60 -1.70 3.60
C GLY A 79 3.26 -1.04 3.28
N VAL A 80 2.80 -0.17 4.18
CA VAL A 80 1.43 0.38 4.15
C VAL A 80 1.26 1.35 2.98
N LEU A 81 0.44 0.98 2.01
CA LEU A 81 0.03 1.85 0.90
C LEU A 81 -1.07 2.84 1.35
N LEU A 82 -1.27 3.90 0.57
CA LEU A 82 -2.37 4.84 0.81
C LEU A 82 -3.73 4.11 0.74
N GLY A 83 -4.49 4.16 1.84
CA GLY A 83 -5.79 3.51 1.93
C GLY A 83 -5.74 2.00 2.17
N SER A 84 -4.58 1.44 2.51
CA SER A 84 -4.48 0.02 2.89
C SER A 84 -5.47 -0.32 4.02
N PRO A 85 -6.31 -1.35 3.86
CA PRO A 85 -7.10 -1.88 4.96
C PRO A 85 -6.17 -2.54 5.99
N GLU A 86 -6.54 -2.46 7.27
CA GLU A 86 -5.78 -3.08 8.38
C GLU A 86 -4.27 -2.72 8.35
N PRO A 87 -3.90 -1.42 8.30
CA PRO A 87 -2.52 -0.99 8.14
C PRO A 87 -1.60 -1.44 9.28
N ASP A 88 -2.16 -1.74 10.45
CA ASP A 88 -1.49 -2.30 11.62
C ASP A 88 -1.05 -3.76 11.43
N LYS A 89 -1.60 -4.46 10.42
CA LYS A 89 -1.26 -5.85 10.09
C LYS A 89 -0.31 -5.98 8.91
N ILE A 90 0.07 -4.85 8.31
CA ILE A 90 1.03 -4.80 7.21
C ILE A 90 2.40 -4.46 7.80
N GLU A 91 3.41 -5.24 7.45
CA GLU A 91 4.79 -4.98 7.82
C GLU A 91 5.22 -3.58 7.32
N THR A 92 5.96 -2.82 8.13
CA THR A 92 6.48 -1.52 7.68
C THR A 92 7.49 -1.71 6.54
N ALA A 93 7.76 -0.66 5.76
CA ALA A 93 8.72 -0.76 4.67
C ALA A 93 10.11 -1.17 5.18
N HIS A 94 10.71 -2.20 4.56
CA HIS A 94 12.06 -2.71 4.87
C HIS A 94 12.51 -3.75 3.83
N VAL A 95 13.79 -4.13 3.86
CA VAL A 95 14.33 -5.21 3.01
C VAL A 95 14.51 -6.48 3.81
N LYS A 96 14.05 -7.62 3.31
CA LYS A 96 14.37 -8.96 3.82
C LYS A 96 15.43 -9.62 2.94
N ILE A 97 16.43 -10.22 3.55
CA ILE A 97 17.52 -10.93 2.86
C ILE A 97 17.45 -12.40 3.25
N PHE A 98 17.35 -13.29 2.27
CA PHE A 98 17.27 -14.73 2.45
C PHE A 98 18.51 -15.40 1.84
N ASP A 99 19.02 -16.45 2.48
CA ASP A 99 20.04 -17.28 1.85
C ASP A 99 19.48 -18.09 0.68
N LYS A 100 20.36 -18.80 -0.02
CA LYS A 100 20.03 -19.68 -1.16
C LYS A 100 18.99 -20.78 -0.85
N ASP A 101 18.74 -21.07 0.42
CA ASP A 101 17.78 -22.09 0.88
C ASP A 101 16.46 -21.44 1.38
N GLY A 102 16.33 -20.11 1.29
CA GLY A 102 15.13 -19.36 1.66
C GLY A 102 15.02 -19.04 3.16
N LYS A 103 16.10 -19.26 3.93
CA LYS A 103 16.17 -18.89 5.35
C LYS A 103 16.47 -17.39 5.46
N LEU A 104 15.73 -16.71 6.33
CA LEU A 104 15.94 -15.29 6.59
C LEU A 104 17.29 -15.08 7.27
N LEU A 105 18.15 -14.28 6.65
CA LEU A 105 19.44 -13.87 7.19
C LEU A 105 19.33 -12.56 7.99
N ARG A 106 18.63 -11.56 7.43
CA ARG A 106 18.57 -10.21 7.99
C ARG A 106 17.37 -9.42 7.46
N GLU A 107 16.91 -8.46 8.28
CA GLU A 107 16.03 -7.37 7.88
C GLU A 107 16.79 -6.03 7.92
N VAL A 108 16.62 -5.17 6.92
CA VAL A 108 17.33 -3.89 6.79
C VAL A 108 16.35 -2.73 6.70
N GLY A 109 16.57 -1.69 7.50
CA GLY A 109 15.82 -0.43 7.44
C GLY A 109 14.40 -0.50 8.01
N LYS A 110 14.06 -1.54 8.77
CA LYS A 110 12.76 -1.65 9.44
C LYS A 110 12.57 -0.50 10.43
N GLY A 111 11.44 0.20 10.30
CA GLY A 111 11.15 1.42 11.05
C GLY A 111 11.96 2.65 10.63
N THR A 112 12.85 2.52 9.65
CA THR A 112 13.60 3.66 9.07
C THR A 112 12.83 4.29 7.92
N PHE A 113 12.24 3.45 7.05
CA PHE A 113 11.43 3.92 5.95
C PHE A 113 10.02 4.27 6.43
N THR A 114 9.64 5.53 6.30
CA THR A 114 8.34 6.07 6.73
C THR A 114 7.30 6.09 5.61
N THR A 115 7.73 5.81 4.39
CA THR A 115 6.88 5.73 3.19
C THR A 115 7.07 4.39 2.50
N VAL A 116 6.25 4.15 1.49
CA VAL A 116 6.28 2.93 0.69
C VAL A 116 7.63 2.73 0.01
N MET A 117 8.09 1.48 -0.07
CA MET A 117 9.30 1.11 -0.82
C MET A 117 8.91 0.28 -2.04
N ASN A 118 9.18 0.81 -3.24
CA ASN A 118 8.75 0.16 -4.49
C ASN A 118 9.86 -0.64 -5.17
N GLU A 119 11.12 -0.27 -4.96
CA GLU A 119 12.25 -0.82 -5.72
C GLU A 119 13.49 -1.00 -4.83
N ILE A 120 14.34 -1.96 -5.20
CA ILE A 120 15.71 -2.09 -4.71
C ILE A 120 16.65 -1.79 -5.87
N GLY A 121 17.31 -0.62 -5.81
CA GLY A 121 18.42 -0.29 -6.69
C GLY A 121 19.72 -0.91 -6.18
N TYR A 122 19.81 -2.24 -6.20
CA TYR A 122 21.04 -2.95 -5.84
C TYR A 122 21.77 -3.39 -7.10
N CYS A 123 22.98 -2.90 -7.28
CA CYS A 123 23.93 -3.42 -8.26
C CYS A 123 24.79 -4.46 -7.54
N ALA A 124 24.71 -5.72 -7.96
CA ALA A 124 25.66 -6.72 -7.50
C ALA A 124 27.04 -6.34 -8.05
N GLU A 125 27.99 -6.06 -7.15
CA GLU A 125 29.42 -5.97 -7.48
C GLU A 125 29.97 -7.32 -7.91
#